data_AF-A0A956Q6K0-F1
#
_entry.id   AF-A0A956Q6K0-F1
#
_cell.length_a   1.000
_cell.length_b   1.000
_cell.length_c   1.000
_cell.angle_alpha   90.00
_cell.angle_beta   90.00
_cell.angle_gamma   90.00
#
_symmetry.space_group_name_H-M   'P 1'
#
loop_
_entity.id
_entity.type
_entity.pdbx_description
1 polymer ?
#
loop_
_entity_poly.entity_id
_entity_poly.type
_entity_poly.pdbx_seq_one_letter_code
_entity_poly.pdbx_strand_id
1 'polypeptide(L)'
;MSERSFPARVKRARRADRANRFVWTGIGGAGVLLGAYPFLVGQFMWSGLFALPLMGWLFVGMAKQLLGPYPVRIIPLYQQPVEGAETYLRGHALAAHFERLERLAEGFAPLSDFGFADPLHGEVIRWHSPQDLLASVTRLKHKVDDPPLRNDLAALERGLELAAEADTKIALIVEFGDVTNAIVWERRAAYA
;
A
#
# COMPACT_ATOMS: atom_id res chain seq x y z
N MET A 1 22.60 65.83 -76.10
CA MET A 1 21.91 65.91 -74.80
C MET A 1 22.96 65.64 -73.72
N SER A 2 23.75 66.67 -73.37
CA SER A 2 23.61 67.54 -72.17
C SER A 2 23.66 66.70 -70.89
N GLU A 3 24.78 66.58 -70.17
CA GLU A 3 25.67 67.62 -69.59
C GLU A 3 24.88 68.58 -68.69
N ARG A 4 24.81 68.28 -67.38
CA ARG A 4 24.69 69.26 -66.29
C ARG A 4 25.42 68.77 -65.03
N SER A 5 26.55 69.44 -64.82
CA SER A 5 27.31 69.65 -63.60
C SER A 5 26.48 69.89 -62.33
N PHE A 6 26.94 69.37 -61.18
CA PHE A 6 26.77 70.03 -59.89
C PHE A 6 28.07 69.94 -59.07
N PRO A 7 28.53 71.05 -58.45
CA PRO A 7 29.94 71.23 -58.12
C PRO A 7 30.30 70.88 -56.68
N ALA A 8 31.58 70.55 -56.51
CA ALA A 8 32.28 70.43 -55.25
C ALA A 8 32.47 71.78 -54.52
N ARG A 9 32.82 71.67 -53.23
CA ARG A 9 33.20 72.68 -52.21
C ARG A 9 32.04 72.94 -51.24
N VAL A 10 32.14 72.55 -49.97
CA VAL A 10 33.03 73.19 -48.99
C VAL A 10 33.73 72.18 -48.08
N LYS A 11 35.07 72.17 -48.16
CA LYS A 11 35.99 71.74 -47.09
C LYS A 11 36.07 72.87 -46.05
N ARG A 12 35.89 72.54 -44.76
CA ARG A 12 36.32 73.20 -43.49
C ARG A 12 35.17 72.94 -42.49
N ALA A 13 35.30 72.16 -41.43
CA ALA A 13 36.30 72.30 -40.38
C ALA A 13 36.63 70.95 -39.71
N ARG A 14 37.91 70.56 -39.80
CA ARG A 14 38.59 69.82 -38.74
C ARG A 14 39.17 70.85 -37.77
N ARG A 15 39.12 70.55 -36.48
CA ARG A 15 39.51 71.32 -35.28
C ARG A 15 38.30 71.98 -34.63
N ALA A 16 38.02 71.81 -33.36
CA ALA A 16 38.62 70.98 -32.33
C ALA A 16 37.58 71.01 -31.21
N ASP A 17 37.09 69.86 -30.76
CA ASP A 17 36.71 69.75 -29.36
C ASP A 17 36.91 68.31 -28.90
N ARG A 18 38.07 68.16 -28.28
CA ARG A 18 38.51 66.98 -27.57
C ARG A 18 38.00 67.17 -26.14
N ALA A 19 36.82 66.65 -25.84
CA ALA A 19 36.35 66.50 -24.47
C ALA A 19 35.51 65.22 -24.35
N ASN A 20 36.21 64.12 -24.13
CA ASN A 20 35.92 63.18 -23.05
C ASN A 20 34.43 63.09 -22.61
N ARG A 21 33.71 62.10 -23.13
CA ARG A 21 33.02 61.12 -22.29
C ARG A 21 32.58 59.90 -23.07
N PHE A 22 33.45 58.91 -23.00
CA PHE A 22 33.11 57.50 -23.04
C PHE A 22 31.99 57.24 -22.02
N VAL A 23 30.78 56.89 -22.47
CA VAL A 23 29.81 56.16 -21.64
C VAL A 23 29.21 55.08 -22.51
N TRP A 24 29.70 53.87 -22.25
CA TRP A 24 29.08 52.60 -22.56
C TRP A 24 27.57 52.65 -22.27
N THR A 25 26.73 52.71 -23.30
CA THR A 25 25.32 52.27 -23.22
C THR A 25 25.23 50.80 -23.62
N GLY A 26 26.07 49.99 -22.98
CA GLY A 26 26.01 48.52 -22.98
C GLY A 26 25.48 47.99 -21.65
N ILE A 27 24.49 48.66 -21.04
CA ILE A 27 23.82 48.22 -19.81
C ILE A 27 22.31 48.27 -20.07
N GLY A 28 21.81 47.27 -20.79
CA GLY A 28 20.38 47.03 -20.96
C GLY A 28 19.98 45.55 -20.91
N GLY A 29 20.93 44.62 -21.05
CA GLY A 29 20.64 43.18 -21.09
C GLY A 29 21.07 42.36 -19.86
N ALA A 30 22.02 42.85 -19.04
CA ALA A 30 22.59 42.05 -17.94
C ALA A 30 21.91 42.27 -16.58
N GLY A 31 21.25 43.42 -16.37
CA GLY A 31 20.61 43.75 -15.08
C GLY A 31 19.34 42.94 -14.78
N VAL A 32 18.63 42.49 -15.82
CA VAL A 32 17.41 41.68 -15.66
C VAL A 32 17.73 40.22 -15.34
N LEU A 33 18.87 39.71 -15.80
CA LEU A 33 19.28 38.33 -15.53
C LEU A 33 19.79 38.13 -14.10
N LEU A 34 20.36 39.16 -13.45
CA LEU A 34 20.85 39.07 -12.07
C LEU A 34 19.75 39.23 -11.01
N GLY A 35 18.63 39.88 -11.32
CA GLY A 35 17.46 39.96 -10.43
C GLY A 35 16.53 38.75 -10.51
N ALA A 36 16.46 38.09 -11.66
CA ALA A 36 15.64 36.89 -11.86
C ALA A 36 16.33 35.60 -11.35
N TYR A 37 17.66 35.57 -11.30
CA TYR A 37 18.43 34.40 -10.85
C TYR A 37 18.15 33.99 -9.39
N PRO A 38 18.17 34.90 -8.38
CA PRO A 38 17.82 34.51 -7.01
C PRO A 38 16.34 34.13 -6.86
N PHE A 39 15.46 34.63 -7.72
CA PHE A 39 14.04 34.29 -7.70
C PHE A 39 13.79 32.87 -8.25
N LEU A 40 14.42 32.51 -9.37
CA LEU A 40 14.32 31.16 -9.95
C LEU A 40 15.02 30.10 -9.09
N VAL A 41 16.21 30.40 -8.55
CA VAL A 41 16.91 29.50 -7.62
C VAL A 41 16.14 29.37 -6.30
N GLY A 42 15.59 30.48 -5.77
CA GLY A 42 14.73 30.46 -4.59
C GLY A 42 13.47 29.62 -4.80
N GLN A 43 12.81 29.75 -5.95
CA GLN A 43 11.59 28.98 -6.25
C GLN A 43 11.88 27.49 -6.50
N PHE A 44 13.03 27.16 -7.09
CA PHE A 44 13.47 25.76 -7.21
C PHE A 44 13.89 25.16 -5.86
N MET A 45 14.55 25.93 -5.00
CA MET A 45 14.89 25.49 -3.63
C MET A 45 13.64 25.32 -2.78
N TRP A 46 12.67 26.24 -2.85
CA TRP A 46 11.41 26.15 -2.12
C TRP A 46 10.52 25.00 -2.62
N SER A 47 10.46 24.76 -3.93
CA SER A 47 9.72 23.60 -4.48
C SER A 47 10.40 22.26 -4.18
N GLY A 48 11.73 22.19 -4.22
CA GLY A 48 12.50 21.01 -3.81
C GLY A 48 12.36 20.68 -2.33
N LEU A 49 12.36 21.70 -1.45
CA LEU A 49 12.26 21.52 0.00
C LEU A 49 10.89 20.97 0.43
N PHE A 50 9.81 21.25 -0.32
CA PHE A 50 8.48 20.66 -0.08
C PHE A 50 8.21 19.37 -0.86
N ALA A 51 8.83 19.19 -2.03
CA ALA A 51 8.70 17.97 -2.80
C ALA A 51 9.37 16.76 -2.12
N LEU A 52 10.50 16.98 -1.44
CA LEU A 52 11.25 15.91 -0.78
C LEU A 52 10.50 15.25 0.39
N PRO A 53 9.84 15.98 1.32
CA PRO A 53 8.98 15.38 2.34
C PRO A 53 7.80 14.60 1.76
N LEU A 54 7.16 15.14 0.71
CA LEU A 54 6.03 14.47 0.06
C LEU A 54 6.46 13.16 -0.61
N MET A 55 7.58 13.19 -1.34
CA MET A 55 8.17 12.00 -1.95
C MET A 55 8.63 11.00 -0.88
N GLY A 56 9.30 11.46 0.18
CA GLY A 56 9.68 10.62 1.31
C GLY A 56 8.48 9.93 1.95
N TRP A 57 7.36 10.63 2.10
CA TRP A 57 6.13 10.06 2.65
C TRP A 57 5.48 9.03 1.72
N LEU A 58 5.47 9.30 0.41
CA LEU A 58 5.04 8.33 -0.61
C LEU A 58 5.91 7.07 -0.59
N PHE A 59 7.24 7.21 -0.52
CA PHE A 59 8.15 6.07 -0.45
C PHE A 59 7.98 5.27 0.84
N VAL A 60 7.75 5.91 1.99
CA VAL A 60 7.45 5.20 3.24
C VAL A 60 6.11 4.45 3.15
N GLY A 61 5.08 5.05 2.53
CA GLY A 61 3.80 4.39 2.28
C GLY A 61 3.94 3.17 1.36
N MET A 62 4.62 3.34 0.23
CA MET A 62 4.92 2.24 -0.70
C MET A 62 5.79 1.15 -0.05
N ALA A 63 6.80 1.52 0.73
CA ALA A 63 7.65 0.57 1.42
C ALA A 63 6.87 -0.24 2.45
N LYS A 64 5.95 0.38 3.20
CA LYS A 64 5.05 -0.37 4.10
C LYS A 64 4.11 -1.31 3.36
N GLN A 65 3.70 -0.96 2.14
CA GLN A 65 2.82 -1.81 1.34
C GLN A 65 3.58 -2.95 0.63
N LEU A 66 4.84 -2.73 0.27
CA LEU A 66 5.71 -3.72 -0.40
C LEU A 66 6.48 -4.61 0.58
N LEU A 67 6.85 -4.09 1.75
CA LEU A 67 7.67 -4.76 2.77
C LEU A 67 6.90 -5.02 4.06
N GLY A 68 5.63 -4.62 4.13
CA GLY A 68 4.75 -4.99 5.23
C GLY A 68 4.58 -6.52 5.29
N PRO A 69 4.29 -7.08 6.47
CA PRO A 69 3.99 -8.50 6.55
C PRO A 69 2.85 -8.83 5.58
N TYR A 70 3.03 -9.86 4.76
CA TYR A 70 1.96 -10.39 3.94
C TYR A 70 0.74 -10.62 4.85
N PRO A 71 -0.46 -10.14 4.49
CA PRO A 71 -1.62 -10.31 5.34
C PRO A 71 -1.89 -11.82 5.45
N VAL A 72 -1.67 -12.37 6.64
CA VAL A 72 -1.96 -13.77 6.95
C VAL A 72 -3.36 -13.84 7.52
N ARG A 73 -4.13 -14.85 7.13
CA ARG A 73 -5.43 -15.16 7.74
C ARG A 73 -5.54 -16.64 8.06
N ILE A 74 -6.24 -16.94 9.15
CA ILE A 74 -6.69 -18.28 9.50
C ILE A 74 -8.16 -18.36 9.07
N ILE A 75 -8.47 -19.28 8.16
CA ILE A 75 -9.84 -19.47 7.67
C ILE A 75 -10.26 -20.94 7.80
N PRO A 76 -11.55 -21.21 8.07
CA PRO A 76 -12.08 -22.55 7.98
C PRO A 76 -12.30 -22.96 6.52
N LEU A 77 -11.83 -24.15 6.20
CA LEU A 77 -12.13 -24.90 4.99
C LEU A 77 -13.13 -26.02 5.33
N TYR A 78 -14.21 -26.10 4.58
CA TYR A 78 -15.24 -27.13 4.75
C TYR A 78 -15.04 -28.25 3.74
N GLN A 79 -15.34 -29.48 4.15
CA GLN A 79 -15.25 -30.64 3.27
C GLN A 79 -16.31 -30.61 2.17
N GLN A 80 -17.47 -30.01 2.47
CA GLN A 80 -18.56 -29.75 1.53
C GLN A 80 -19.02 -28.29 1.66
N PRO A 81 -19.68 -27.71 0.65
CA PRO A 81 -20.24 -26.37 0.76
C PRO A 81 -21.20 -26.24 1.95
N VAL A 82 -21.05 -25.18 2.74
CA VAL A 82 -21.93 -24.84 3.85
C VAL A 82 -22.62 -23.52 3.52
N GLU A 83 -23.94 -23.56 3.36
CA GLU A 83 -24.73 -22.37 3.02
C GLU A 83 -24.70 -21.35 4.18
N GLY A 84 -24.49 -20.08 3.86
CA GLY A 84 -24.45 -18.99 4.85
C GLY A 84 -23.17 -18.90 5.69
N ALA A 85 -22.16 -19.76 5.47
CA ALA A 85 -20.87 -19.67 6.14
C ALA A 85 -20.01 -18.54 5.55
N GLU A 86 -20.10 -17.33 6.12
CA GLU A 86 -19.29 -16.16 5.72
C GLU A 86 -17.89 -16.16 6.36
N THR A 87 -17.07 -17.15 6.01
CA THR A 87 -15.79 -17.34 6.74
C THR A 87 -14.56 -16.78 6.03
N TYR A 88 -14.71 -16.29 4.81
CA TYR A 88 -13.58 -15.88 3.98
C TYR A 88 -13.15 -14.42 4.19
N LEU A 89 -14.02 -13.58 4.74
CA LEU A 89 -13.78 -12.14 4.92
C LEU A 89 -13.09 -11.80 6.25
N ARG A 90 -12.60 -12.81 6.98
CA ARG A 90 -12.12 -12.70 8.37
C ARG A 90 -10.90 -13.58 8.63
N GLY A 91 -10.33 -13.48 9.83
CA GLY A 91 -9.26 -14.37 10.28
C GLY A 91 -7.89 -13.70 10.41
N HIS A 92 -7.77 -12.41 10.08
CA HIS A 92 -6.54 -11.65 10.30
C HIS A 92 -6.26 -11.43 11.80
N ALA A 93 -7.30 -11.18 12.60
CA ALA A 93 -7.10 -10.98 14.03
C ALA A 93 -6.72 -12.32 14.71
N LEU A 94 -7.29 -13.44 14.24
CA LEU A 94 -6.89 -14.79 14.66
C LEU A 94 -5.40 -15.03 14.39
N ALA A 95 -4.95 -14.77 13.16
CA ALA A 95 -3.55 -14.96 12.77
C ALA A 95 -2.61 -14.04 13.58
N ALA A 96 -2.96 -12.75 13.70
CA ALA A 96 -2.14 -11.77 14.40
C ALA A 96 -2.00 -12.03 15.90
N HIS A 97 -2.98 -12.69 16.52
CA HIS A 97 -3.01 -12.99 17.96
C HIS A 97 -2.84 -14.47 18.27
N PHE A 98 -2.32 -15.25 17.33
CA PHE A 98 -2.25 -16.70 17.46
C PHE A 98 -1.53 -17.17 18.74
N GLU A 99 -0.34 -16.64 19.03
CA GLU A 99 0.41 -16.96 20.27
C GLU A 99 -0.35 -16.59 21.56
N ARG A 100 -1.21 -15.57 21.50
CA ARG A 100 -2.07 -15.19 22.62
C ARG A 100 -3.20 -16.20 22.79
N LEU A 101 -3.81 -16.64 21.69
CA LEU A 101 -4.86 -17.67 21.71
C LEU A 101 -4.32 -19.00 22.26
N GLU A 102 -3.11 -19.41 21.85
CA GLU A 102 -2.42 -20.59 22.37
C GLU A 102 -2.26 -20.54 23.90
N ARG A 103 -1.80 -19.41 24.43
CA ARG A 103 -1.69 -19.22 25.89
C ARG A 103 -3.05 -19.22 26.59
N LEU A 104 -4.07 -18.61 25.98
CA LEU A 104 -5.43 -18.60 26.53
C LEU A 104 -6.10 -19.98 26.49
N ALA A 105 -5.65 -20.87 25.61
CA ALA A 105 -6.14 -22.24 25.49
C ALA A 105 -5.65 -23.17 26.61
N GLU A 106 -4.81 -22.70 27.54
CA GLU A 106 -4.37 -23.50 28.68
C GLU A 106 -5.57 -24.14 29.41
N GLY A 107 -5.56 -25.49 29.45
CA GLY A 107 -6.63 -26.31 30.02
C GLY A 107 -7.66 -26.86 29.03
N PHE A 108 -7.50 -26.64 27.72
CA PHE A 108 -8.29 -27.28 26.66
C PHE A 108 -7.50 -27.34 25.32
N ALA A 109 -8.10 -27.90 24.27
CA ALA A 109 -7.45 -28.03 22.98
C ALA A 109 -7.24 -26.64 22.33
N PRO A 110 -6.00 -26.22 22.04
CA PRO A 110 -5.74 -24.99 21.29
C PRO A 110 -6.19 -25.08 19.83
N LEU A 111 -6.24 -23.93 19.13
CA LEU A 111 -6.58 -23.90 17.71
C LEU A 111 -5.56 -24.67 16.85
N SER A 112 -4.29 -24.71 17.26
CA SER A 112 -3.24 -25.51 16.58
C SER A 112 -3.51 -27.01 16.52
N ASP A 113 -4.24 -27.59 17.48
CA ASP A 113 -4.57 -29.02 17.47
C ASP A 113 -5.44 -29.41 16.27
N PHE A 114 -6.16 -28.43 15.72
CA PHE A 114 -7.02 -28.57 14.54
C PHE A 114 -6.28 -28.31 13.21
N GLY A 115 -4.96 -28.08 13.30
CA GLY A 115 -4.07 -27.86 12.17
C GLY A 115 -4.20 -26.47 11.55
N PHE A 116 -3.22 -26.12 10.73
CA PHE A 116 -3.20 -24.91 9.90
C PHE A 116 -2.62 -25.25 8.55
N ALA A 117 -3.23 -26.22 7.88
CA ALA A 117 -2.66 -26.74 6.65
C ALA A 117 -2.46 -25.61 5.66
N ASP A 118 -1.27 -25.54 5.07
CA ASP A 118 -0.97 -24.68 3.94
C ASP A 118 -1.05 -25.49 2.63
N PRO A 119 -2.16 -25.37 1.87
CA PRO A 119 -2.33 -26.11 0.63
C PRO A 119 -1.35 -25.67 -0.47
N LEU A 120 -0.81 -24.44 -0.39
CA LEU A 120 0.16 -23.94 -1.38
C LEU A 120 1.51 -24.63 -1.24
N HIS A 121 1.86 -25.02 -0.01
CA HIS A 121 3.10 -25.75 0.28
C HIS A 121 2.90 -27.28 0.32
N GLY A 122 1.72 -27.77 -0.06
CA GLY A 122 1.41 -29.20 -0.15
C GLY A 122 1.22 -29.87 1.22
N GLU A 123 0.92 -29.10 2.26
CA GLU A 123 0.62 -29.67 3.57
C GLU A 123 -0.68 -30.47 3.55
N VAL A 124 -0.72 -31.53 4.35
CA VAL A 124 -1.87 -32.43 4.41
C VAL A 124 -2.99 -31.76 5.20
N ILE A 125 -4.13 -31.56 4.53
CA ILE A 125 -5.36 -31.10 5.18
C ILE A 125 -5.86 -32.19 6.13
N ARG A 126 -5.92 -31.85 7.43
CA ARG A 126 -6.49 -32.72 8.47
C ARG A 126 -7.94 -32.29 8.72
N TRP A 127 -8.87 -33.22 8.55
CA TRP A 127 -10.30 -32.99 8.74
C TRP A 127 -10.72 -33.32 10.17
N HIS A 128 -11.45 -32.40 10.80
CA HIS A 128 -11.92 -32.48 12.18
C HIS A 128 -13.44 -32.40 12.26
N SER A 129 -14.01 -32.88 13.37
CA SER A 129 -15.41 -32.63 13.72
C SER A 129 -15.59 -31.15 14.06
N PRO A 130 -16.63 -30.46 13.54
CA PRO A 130 -16.94 -29.10 13.94
C PRO A 130 -17.16 -28.94 15.44
N GLN A 131 -17.70 -29.95 16.12
CA GLN A 131 -18.05 -29.91 17.54
C GLN A 131 -16.81 -29.75 18.44
N ASP A 132 -15.72 -30.44 18.09
CA ASP A 132 -14.46 -30.39 18.85
C ASP A 132 -13.85 -28.98 18.80
N LEU A 133 -13.86 -28.38 17.59
CA LEU A 133 -13.35 -27.03 17.38
C LEU A 133 -14.28 -25.97 17.97
N LEU A 134 -15.60 -26.16 17.88
CA LEU A 134 -16.61 -25.26 18.46
C LEU A 134 -16.40 -25.10 19.97
N ALA A 135 -16.20 -26.21 20.70
CA ALA A 135 -15.95 -26.16 22.14
C ALA A 135 -14.74 -25.29 22.51
N SER A 136 -13.68 -25.35 21.70
CA SER A 136 -12.45 -24.58 21.90
C SER A 136 -12.64 -23.10 21.55
N VAL A 137 -13.30 -22.81 20.43
CA VAL A 137 -13.60 -21.43 19.97
C VAL A 137 -14.52 -20.71 20.96
N THR A 138 -15.58 -21.34 21.44
CA THR A 138 -16.49 -20.75 22.43
C THR A 138 -15.75 -20.38 23.71
N ARG A 139 -14.86 -21.26 24.21
CA ARG A 139 -14.03 -20.98 25.40
C ARG A 139 -13.06 -19.83 25.17
N LEU A 140 -12.39 -19.77 24.01
CA LEU A 140 -11.50 -18.67 23.66
C LEU A 140 -12.24 -17.34 23.57
N LYS A 141 -13.42 -17.32 22.95
CA LYS A 141 -14.26 -16.13 22.81
C LYS A 141 -14.60 -15.50 24.17
N HIS A 142 -14.84 -16.32 25.20
CA HIS A 142 -15.09 -15.85 26.56
C HIS A 142 -13.85 -15.29 27.28
N LYS A 143 -12.63 -15.67 26.86
CA LYS A 143 -11.37 -15.21 27.44
C LYS A 143 -10.75 -14.00 26.72
N VAL A 144 -11.31 -13.60 25.58
CA VAL A 144 -10.78 -12.52 24.73
C VAL A 144 -11.60 -11.25 24.90
N ASP A 145 -10.92 -10.14 25.22
CA ASP A 145 -11.51 -8.80 25.29
C ASP A 145 -11.25 -7.91 24.06
N ASP A 146 -10.37 -8.34 23.17
CA ASP A 146 -10.05 -7.61 21.94
C ASP A 146 -11.23 -7.69 20.95
N PRO A 147 -11.87 -6.58 20.55
CA PRO A 147 -13.06 -6.62 19.70
C PRO A 147 -12.82 -7.23 18.30
N PRO A 148 -11.73 -6.89 17.56
CA PRO A 148 -11.41 -7.56 16.30
C PRO A 148 -11.28 -9.08 16.43
N LEU A 149 -10.52 -9.55 17.42
CA LEU A 149 -10.33 -10.97 17.66
C LEU A 149 -11.63 -11.67 18.08
N ARG A 150 -12.44 -11.03 18.92
CA ARG A 150 -13.75 -11.54 19.34
C ARG A 150 -14.71 -11.66 18.15
N ASN A 151 -14.67 -10.71 17.20
CA ASN A 151 -15.46 -10.73 15.98
C ASN A 151 -15.04 -11.86 15.04
N ASP A 152 -13.74 -12.12 14.89
CA ASP A 152 -13.26 -13.25 14.09
C ASP A 152 -13.64 -14.59 14.74
N LEU A 153 -13.48 -14.71 16.07
CA LEU A 153 -13.91 -15.91 16.81
C LEU A 153 -15.42 -16.15 16.70
N ALA A 154 -16.25 -15.11 16.79
CA ALA A 154 -17.70 -15.23 16.65
C ALA A 154 -18.13 -15.66 15.23
N ALA A 155 -17.43 -15.18 14.20
CA ALA A 155 -17.68 -15.63 12.84
C ALA A 155 -17.24 -17.09 12.62
N LEU A 156 -16.09 -17.48 13.17
CA LEU A 156 -15.64 -18.86 13.15
C LEU A 156 -16.62 -19.79 13.88
N GLU A 157 -17.09 -19.39 15.06
CA GLU A 157 -18.11 -20.11 15.84
C GLU A 157 -19.40 -20.31 15.04
N ARG A 158 -19.94 -19.25 14.42
CA ARG A 158 -21.12 -19.35 13.56
C ARG A 158 -20.89 -20.30 12.37
N GLY A 159 -19.72 -20.22 11.75
CA GLY A 159 -19.34 -21.12 10.65
C GLY A 159 -19.20 -22.59 11.09
N LEU A 160 -18.85 -22.83 12.36
CA LEU A 160 -18.76 -24.16 12.96
C LEU A 160 -20.14 -24.72 13.31
N GLU A 161 -21.04 -23.88 13.82
CA GLU A 161 -22.44 -24.24 14.07
C GLU A 161 -23.13 -24.70 12.78
N LEU A 162 -23.02 -23.91 11.70
CA LEU A 162 -23.57 -24.28 10.39
C LEU A 162 -22.93 -25.57 9.82
N ALA A 163 -21.63 -25.76 10.02
CA ALA A 163 -20.97 -26.99 9.58
C ALA A 163 -21.41 -28.22 10.38
N ALA A 164 -21.67 -28.06 11.68
CA ALA A 164 -22.22 -29.10 12.53
C ALA A 164 -23.65 -29.48 12.11
N GLU A 165 -24.48 -28.49 11.79
CA GLU A 165 -25.84 -28.70 11.26
C GLU A 165 -25.83 -29.44 9.91
N ALA A 166 -24.84 -29.15 9.07
CA ALA A 166 -24.65 -29.78 7.77
C ALA A 166 -23.92 -31.13 7.81
N ASP A 167 -23.55 -31.64 9.00
CA ASP A 167 -22.73 -32.85 9.19
C ASP A 167 -21.45 -32.88 8.33
N THR A 168 -20.81 -31.72 8.14
CA THR A 168 -19.60 -31.60 7.32
C THR A 168 -18.36 -31.45 8.18
N LYS A 169 -17.23 -32.01 7.71
CA LYS A 169 -15.95 -31.84 8.39
C LYS A 169 -15.34 -30.48 8.07
N ILE A 170 -14.48 -30.04 8.98
CA ILE A 170 -13.78 -28.76 8.88
C ILE A 170 -12.27 -28.95 9.02
N ALA A 171 -11.50 -28.10 8.37
CA ALA A 171 -10.08 -27.92 8.58
C ALA A 171 -9.79 -26.43 8.73
N LEU A 172 -8.81 -26.07 9.56
CA LEU A 172 -8.29 -24.70 9.56
C LEU A 172 -7.10 -24.63 8.60
N ILE A 173 -7.09 -23.61 7.74
CA ILE A 173 -6.00 -23.35 6.81
C ILE A 173 -5.45 -21.95 7.04
N VAL A 174 -4.16 -21.79 6.77
CA VAL A 174 -3.49 -20.49 6.75
C VAL A 174 -3.37 -20.04 5.31
N GLU A 175 -3.79 -18.81 5.05
CA GLU A 175 -3.68 -18.20 3.73
C GLU A 175 -2.84 -16.94 3.80
N PHE A 176 -1.98 -16.77 2.80
CA PHE A 176 -1.12 -15.62 2.61
C PHE A 176 -1.69 -14.72 1.51
N GLY A 177 -2.00 -13.47 1.86
CA GLY A 177 -2.51 -12.45 0.94
C GLY A 177 -4.02 -12.18 1.05
N ASP A 178 -4.44 -11.03 0.53
CA ASP A 178 -5.86 -10.61 0.47
C ASP A 178 -6.58 -11.11 -0.78
N VAL A 179 -5.87 -11.82 -1.67
CA VAL A 179 -6.38 -12.26 -2.97
C VAL A 179 -6.86 -13.69 -2.86
N THR A 180 -8.16 -13.92 -3.07
CA THR A 180 -8.70 -15.26 -3.32
C THR A 180 -7.97 -15.85 -4.52
N ASN A 181 -7.13 -16.87 -4.31
CA ASN A 181 -6.53 -17.56 -5.45
C ASN A 181 -7.66 -18.16 -6.31
N ALA A 182 -7.62 -17.92 -7.63
CA ALA A 182 -8.58 -18.45 -8.59
C ALA A 182 -8.76 -19.98 -8.47
N ILE A 183 -7.72 -20.71 -8.07
CA ILE A 183 -7.78 -22.16 -7.81
C ILE A 183 -8.71 -22.51 -6.64
N VAL A 184 -8.73 -21.68 -5.59
CA VAL A 184 -9.64 -21.87 -4.43
C VAL A 184 -11.08 -21.58 -4.86
N TRP A 185 -11.27 -20.58 -5.71
CA TRP A 185 -12.57 -20.26 -6.31
C TRP A 185 -13.06 -21.37 -7.25
N GLU A 186 -12.22 -21.87 -8.15
CA GLU A 186 -12.55 -22.94 -9.10
C GLU A 186 -12.84 -24.27 -8.39
N ARG A 187 -12.06 -24.64 -7.36
CA ARG A 187 -12.38 -25.84 -6.58
C ARG A 187 -13.75 -25.74 -5.94
N ARG A 188 -14.18 -24.57 -5.47
CA ARG A 188 -15.55 -24.37 -4.96
C ARG A 188 -16.60 -24.48 -6.07
N ALA A 189 -16.36 -23.86 -7.22
CA ALA A 189 -17.27 -23.95 -8.37
C ALA A 189 -17.42 -25.38 -8.89
N ALA A 190 -16.40 -26.22 -8.74
CA ALA A 190 -16.46 -27.64 -9.10
C ALA A 190 -17.29 -28.50 -8.12
N TYR A 191 -17.61 -27.98 -6.92
CA TYR A 191 -18.42 -28.66 -5.90
C TYR A 191 -19.78 -27.99 -5.65
N ALA A 192 -20.13 -26.94 -6.41
CA ALA A 192 -21.44 -26.27 -6.39
C ALA A 192 -22.31 -26.79 -7.56
#